data_AF-A0A9P2DI60-F1
#
_entry.id   AF-A0A9P2DI60-F1
#
_cell.length_a   1.000
_cell.length_b   1.000
_cell.length_c   1.000
_cell.angle_alpha   90.00
_cell.angle_beta   90.00
_cell.angle_gamma   90.00
#
_symmetry.space_group_name_H-M   'P 1'
#
loop_
_entity.id
_entity.type
_entity.pdbx_description
1 polymer ?
#
loop_
_entity_poly.entity_id
_entity_poly.type
_entity_poly.pdbx_seq_one_letter_code
_entity_poly.pdbx_strand_id
1 'polypeptide(L)'
;MRGYIYTSPLQVLLNYQKTESCDLRGADFAEAIADKLTLEQAIAEAKLTSRQRLFLWERLVNGHTVGDIEELYGVAHATISEHIIIAAKKLVQVYRKWERSET
;
A
#
# COMPACT_ATOMS: atom_id res chain seq x y z
N MET A 1 -19.38 20.39 1.08
CA MET A 1 -18.55 19.77 2.14
C MET A 1 -18.29 18.33 1.74
N ARG A 2 -17.10 18.01 1.22
CA ARG A 2 -16.71 16.61 0.99
C ARG A 2 -16.36 16.04 2.37
N GLY A 3 -17.22 15.19 2.90
CA GLY A 3 -16.95 14.47 4.14
C GLY A 3 -15.73 13.58 3.93
N TYR A 4 -14.64 13.89 4.61
CA TYR A 4 -13.49 13.01 4.71
C TYR A 4 -13.95 11.77 5.48
N ILE A 5 -14.32 10.72 4.77
CA ILE A 5 -14.51 9.41 5.39
C ILE A 5 -13.10 8.98 5.79
N TYR A 6 -12.76 9.15 7.06
CA TYR A 6 -11.60 8.52 7.69
C TYR A 6 -11.70 7.02 7.46
N THR A 7 -11.11 6.55 6.37
CA THR A 7 -11.07 5.13 6.02
C THR A 7 -9.84 4.58 6.70
N SER A 8 -10.00 3.57 7.55
CA SER A 8 -8.86 2.96 8.23
C SER A 8 -7.84 2.46 7.19
N PRO A 9 -6.52 2.47 7.48
CA PRO A 9 -5.51 1.94 6.57
C PRO A 9 -5.82 0.52 6.08
N LEU A 10 -6.48 -0.29 6.93
CA LEU A 10 -6.98 -1.59 6.53
C LEU A 10 -8.07 -1.49 5.45
N GLN A 11 -9.07 -0.62 5.62
CA GLN A 11 -10.16 -0.47 4.64
C GLN A 11 -9.64 0.01 3.28
N VAL A 12 -8.63 0.89 3.29
CA VAL A 12 -7.92 1.35 2.10
C VAL A 12 -7.23 0.19 1.39
N LEU A 13 -6.46 -0.61 2.13
CA LEU A 13 -5.77 -1.78 1.58
C LEU A 13 -6.73 -2.88 1.10
N LEU A 14 -7.88 -3.06 1.77
CA LEU A 14 -8.90 -4.01 1.33
C LEU A 14 -9.59 -3.55 0.06
N ASN A 15 -9.83 -2.25 -0.10
CA ASN A 15 -10.37 -1.68 -1.34
C ASN A 15 -9.36 -1.83 -2.50
N TYR A 16 -8.07 -1.62 -2.24
CA TYR A 16 -7.00 -1.89 -3.21
C TYR A 16 -7.04 -3.32 -3.75
N GLN A 17 -7.23 -4.31 -2.87
CA GLN A 17 -7.25 -5.71 -3.24
C GLN A 17 -8.51 -6.11 -4.04
N LYS A 18 -9.59 -5.32 -3.98
CA LYS A 18 -10.85 -5.60 -4.69
C LYS A 18 -10.87 -5.07 -6.11
N THR A 19 -10.13 -4.00 -6.41
CA THR A 19 -9.98 -3.51 -7.77
C THR A 19 -9.06 -4.44 -8.55
N GLU A 20 -9.63 -5.27 -9.42
CA GLU A 20 -8.89 -6.18 -10.31
C GLU A 20 -7.94 -5.45 -11.28
N SER A 21 -8.08 -4.13 -11.42
CA SER A 21 -7.14 -3.28 -12.14
C SER A 21 -6.11 -2.69 -11.18
N CYS A 22 -4.83 -3.03 -11.37
CA CYS A 22 -3.70 -2.36 -10.70
C CYS A 22 -3.55 -0.86 -11.06
N ASP A 23 -4.52 -0.28 -11.79
CA ASP A 23 -4.55 1.06 -12.37
C ASP A 23 -5.25 2.13 -11.51
N LEU A 24 -5.55 1.86 -10.23
CA LEU A 24 -5.89 2.98 -9.33
C LEU A 24 -4.70 3.96 -9.29
N ARG A 25 -4.98 5.26 -9.23
CA ARG A 25 -3.94 6.30 -9.18
C ARG A 25 -3.28 6.27 -7.80
N GLY A 26 -1.98 6.53 -7.71
CA GLY A 26 -1.28 6.52 -6.43
C GLY A 26 -1.74 7.60 -5.44
N ALA A 27 -2.34 8.67 -5.96
CA ALA A 27 -2.94 9.75 -5.18
C ALA A 27 -4.04 9.29 -4.21
N ASP A 28 -4.88 8.31 -4.57
CA ASP A 28 -5.99 7.85 -3.73
C ASP A 28 -5.52 7.13 -2.45
N PHE A 29 -4.25 6.70 -2.41
CA PHE A 29 -3.66 5.97 -1.27
C PHE A 29 -2.91 6.87 -0.29
N ALA A 30 -2.14 7.84 -0.79
CA ALA A 30 -1.42 8.79 0.05
C ALA A 30 -2.38 9.63 0.91
N GLU A 31 -3.56 9.97 0.35
CA GLU A 31 -4.61 10.68 1.10
C GLU A 31 -5.25 9.80 2.19
N ALA A 32 -5.24 8.48 2.02
CA ALA A 32 -5.99 7.56 2.86
C ALA A 32 -5.15 6.97 4.01
N ILE A 33 -3.82 6.96 3.88
CA ILE A 33 -2.90 6.71 4.99
C ILE A 33 -2.53 8.05 5.61
N ALA A 34 -3.45 8.61 6.39
CA ALA A 34 -3.25 9.89 7.09
C ALA A 34 -2.10 9.82 8.13
N ASP A 35 -1.72 8.61 8.56
CA ASP A 35 -0.65 8.40 9.53
C ASP A 35 0.53 7.60 8.94
N LYS A 36 1.57 8.34 8.53
CA LYS A 36 2.82 7.79 8.02
C LYS A 36 3.59 6.98 9.07
N LEU A 37 3.50 7.34 10.35
CA LEU A 37 4.18 6.62 11.43
C LEU A 37 3.58 5.22 11.61
N THR A 38 2.25 5.12 11.57
CA THR A 38 1.53 3.84 11.62
C THR A 38 1.89 2.94 10.43
N LEU A 39 2.05 3.51 9.22
CA LEU A 39 2.50 2.75 8.05
C LEU A 39 3.95 2.24 8.19
N GLU A 40 4.87 3.08 8.68
CA GLU A 40 6.26 2.68 8.90
C GLU A 40 6.37 1.52 9.91
N GLN A 41 5.59 1.58 11.00
CA GLN A 41 5.49 0.49 11.96
C GLN A 41 4.92 -0.79 11.33
N ALA A 42 3.88 -0.67 10.51
CA ALA A 42 3.28 -1.82 9.85
C ALA A 42 4.24 -2.46 8.83
N ILE A 43 5.00 -1.65 8.09
CA ILE A 43 6.06 -2.10 7.18
C ILE A 43 7.19 -2.83 7.93
N ALA A 44 7.55 -2.34 9.12
CA ALA A 44 8.56 -2.99 9.96
C ALA A 44 8.08 -4.37 10.44
N GLU A 45 6.82 -4.50 10.86
CA GLU A 45 6.25 -5.78 11.31
C GLU A 45 5.97 -6.75 10.14
N ALA A 46 5.60 -6.24 8.96
CA ALA A 46 5.20 -7.05 7.80
C ALA A 46 6.35 -7.89 7.18
N LYS A 47 7.60 -7.73 7.64
CA LYS A 47 8.77 -8.47 7.12
C LYS A 47 8.83 -8.45 5.58
N LEU A 48 8.73 -7.25 5.02
CA LEU A 48 8.86 -7.03 3.58
C LEU A 48 10.32 -7.19 3.14
N THR A 49 10.54 -7.72 1.94
CA THR A 49 11.87 -7.64 1.31
C THR A 49 12.17 -6.19 0.92
N SER A 50 13.43 -5.85 0.65
CA SER A 50 13.81 -4.50 0.23
C SER A 50 13.06 -4.04 -1.02
N ARG A 51 12.85 -4.94 -2.00
CA ARG A 51 12.06 -4.64 -3.21
C ARG A 51 10.58 -4.44 -2.92
N GLN A 52 9.98 -5.29 -2.08
CA GLN A 52 8.59 -5.13 -1.64
C GLN A 52 8.37 -3.81 -0.92
N ARG A 53 9.28 -3.45 0.00
CA ARG A 53 9.22 -2.18 0.72
C ARG A 53 9.35 -0.99 -0.24
N LEU A 54 10.33 -1.02 -1.13
CA LEU A 54 10.57 0.04 -2.11
C LEU A 54 9.32 0.30 -2.95
N PHE A 55 8.85 -0.71 -3.70
CA PHE A 55 7.73 -0.50 -4.62
C PHE A 55 6.42 -0.16 -3.92
N LEU A 56 6.19 -0.72 -2.72
CA LEU A 56 5.03 -0.35 -1.91
C LEU A 56 5.11 1.10 -1.42
N TRP A 57 6.31 1.57 -1.06
CA TRP A 57 6.53 2.96 -0.65
C TRP A 57 6.33 3.94 -1.79
N GLU A 58 6.90 3.65 -2.96
CA GLU A 58 6.68 4.43 -4.17
C GLU A 58 5.18 4.53 -4.50
N ARG A 59 4.48 3.40 -4.34
CA ARG A 59 3.06 3.31 -4.66
C ARG A 59 2.13 3.98 -3.63
N LEU A 60 2.42 3.87 -2.33
CA LEU A 60 1.54 4.35 -1.25
C LEU A 60 1.90 5.74 -0.73
N VAL A 61 3.18 6.09 -0.72
CA VAL A 61 3.68 7.34 -0.13
C VAL A 61 3.98 8.38 -1.20
N ASN A 62 4.66 7.98 -2.28
CA ASN A 62 5.03 8.90 -3.35
C ASN A 62 3.92 9.04 -4.41
N GLY A 63 2.92 8.14 -4.39
CA GLY A 63 1.77 8.19 -5.30
C GLY A 63 2.09 7.82 -6.74
N HIS A 64 3.22 7.15 -6.99
CA HIS A 64 3.61 6.67 -8.31
C HIS A 64 2.72 5.52 -8.79
N THR A 65 2.39 5.49 -10.07
CA THR A 65 1.78 4.33 -10.74
C THR A 65 2.81 3.22 -10.94
N VAL A 66 2.36 2.01 -11.33
CA VAL A 66 3.30 0.93 -11.67
C VAL A 66 4.17 1.31 -12.89
N GLY A 67 3.59 2.04 -13.85
CA GLY A 67 4.33 2.56 -15.02
C GLY A 67 5.42 3.56 -14.62
N ASP A 68 5.12 4.49 -13.71
CA ASP A 68 6.12 5.44 -13.20
C ASP A 68 7.28 4.69 -12.52
N ILE A 69 6.97 3.65 -11.73
CA ILE A 69 7.98 2.83 -11.04
C ILE A 69 8.81 2.01 -12.06
N GLU A 70 8.18 1.50 -13.11
CA GLU A 70 8.86 0.81 -14.21
C GLU A 70 9.87 1.73 -14.91
N GLU A 71 9.48 2.97 -15.22
CA GLU A 71 10.37 3.98 -15.80
C GLU A 71 11.51 4.38 -14.85
N LEU A 72 11.23 4.55 -13.56
CA LEU A 72 12.21 4.97 -12.55
C LEU A 72 13.30 3.92 -12.28
N TYR A 73 12.94 2.65 -12.27
CA TYR A 73 13.84 1.57 -11.82
C TYR A 73 14.20 0.57 -12.93
N GLY A 74 13.60 0.67 -14.12
CA GLY A 74 13.85 -0.26 -15.23
C GLY A 74 13.45 -1.69 -14.92
N VAL A 75 12.43 -1.88 -14.08
CA VAL A 75 11.93 -3.20 -13.66
C VAL A 75 10.60 -3.47 -14.36
N ALA A 76 10.45 -4.67 -14.92
CA ALA A 76 9.26 -5.04 -15.66
C ALA A 76 7.97 -4.85 -14.84
N HIS A 77 6.95 -4.27 -15.47
CA HIS A 77 5.63 -4.02 -14.89
C HIS A 77 5.08 -5.18 -14.04
N ALA A 78 5.09 -6.39 -14.60
CA ALA A 78 4.54 -7.58 -13.95
C ALA A 78 5.26 -7.91 -12.62
N THR A 79 6.58 -7.73 -12.58
CA THR A 79 7.39 -7.97 -11.38
C THR A 79 7.11 -6.93 -10.30
N ILE A 80 6.94 -5.65 -10.68
CA ILE A 80 6.56 -4.60 -9.74
C ILE A 80 5.18 -4.91 -9.14
N SER A 81 4.19 -5.21 -9.99
CA SER A 81 2.83 -5.54 -9.57
C SER A 81 2.80 -6.74 -8.62
N GLU A 82 3.53 -7.82 -8.93
CA GLU A 82 3.63 -8.99 -8.04
C GLU A 82 4.18 -8.61 -6.66
N HIS A 83 5.28 -7.85 -6.62
CA HIS A 83 5.88 -7.41 -5.37
C HIS A 83 4.93 -6.52 -4.55
N ILE A 84 4.22 -5.58 -5.19
CA ILE A 84 3.25 -4.71 -4.50
C ILE A 84 2.09 -5.54 -3.94
N ILE A 85 1.53 -6.48 -4.71
CA ILE A 85 0.43 -7.35 -4.26
C ILE A 85 0.84 -8.16 -3.03
N ILE A 86 2.02 -8.78 -3.06
CA ILE A 86 2.52 -9.57 -1.92
C ILE A 86 2.72 -8.66 -0.71
N ALA A 87 3.29 -7.47 -0.90
CA ALA A 87 3.55 -6.52 0.18
C ALA A 87 2.24 -6.01 0.81
N ALA A 88 1.25 -5.66 -0.01
CA ALA A 88 -0.08 -5.23 0.43
C ALA A 88 -0.80 -6.33 1.23
N LYS A 89 -0.73 -7.60 0.79
CA LYS A 89 -1.29 -8.74 1.53
C LYS A 89 -0.66 -8.88 2.92
N LYS A 90 0.66 -8.71 3.03
CA LYS A 90 1.35 -8.75 4.33
C LYS A 90 0.95 -7.57 5.23
N LEU A 91 0.83 -6.36 4.68
CA LEU A 91 0.33 -5.20 5.45
C LEU A 91 -1.09 -5.42 5.97
N VAL A 92 -2.01 -5.95 5.15
CA VAL A 92 -3.37 -6.28 5.58
C VAL A 92 -3.37 -7.23 6.78
N GLN A 93 -2.48 -8.22 6.80
CA GLN A 93 -2.36 -9.15 7.94
C GLN A 93 -1.91 -8.45 9.22
N VAL A 94 -0.97 -7.51 9.12
CA VAL A 94 -0.51 -6.71 10.26
C VAL A 94 -1.65 -5.84 10.81
N TYR A 95 -2.32 -5.07 9.95
CA TYR A 95 -3.43 -4.23 10.39
C TYR A 95 -4.58 -5.04 11.00
N ARG A 96 -4.95 -6.19 10.41
CA ARG A 96 -5.94 -7.11 11.00
C ARG A 96 -5.52 -7.68 12.35
N LYS A 97 -4.21 -7.83 12.59
CA LYS A 97 -3.71 -8.28 13.89
C LYS A 97 -3.87 -7.17 14.91
N TRP A 98 -3.47 -5.94 14.56
CA TRP A 98 -3.60 -4.79 15.44
C TRP A 98 -5.05 -4.51 15.83
N GLU A 99 -5.97 -4.46 14.86
CA GLU A 99 -7.40 -4.26 15.14
C GLU A 99 -7.98 -5.34 16.07
N ARG A 100 -7.52 -6.59 15.95
CA ARG A 100 -7.95 -7.69 16.85
C ARG A 100 -7.31 -7.67 18.22
N SER A 101 -6.16 -6.99 18.38
CA SER A 101 -5.48 -6.84 19.67
C SER A 101 -5.96 -5.64 20.46
N GLU A 102 -6.69 -4.71 19.81
CA GLU A 102 -7.35 -3.57 20.46
C GLU A 102 -8.77 -3.87 20.98
N THR A 103 -9.33 -5.03 20.62
CA THR A 103 -10.59 -5.62 21.17
C THR A 103 -10.33 -6.65 22.25
#